data_AF-A0A7W0EYA1-F1
#
_entry.id   AF-A0A7W0EYA1-F1
#
_cell.length_a   1.000
_cell.length_b   1.000
_cell.length_c   1.000
_cell.angle_alpha   90.00
_cell.angle_beta   90.00
_cell.angle_gamma   90.00
#
_symmetry.space_group_name_H-M   'P 1'
#
loop_
_entity.id
_entity.type
_entity.pdbx_description
1 polymer ?
#
loop_
_entity_poly.entity_id
_entity_poly.type
_entity_poly.pdbx_seq_one_letter_code
_entity_poly.pdbx_strand_id
1 'polypeptide(L)' 'MTETTLEELLPLVDKASRYMGSEINSVKKDPDLMKLRIALAFPDLYEIGTSHFGIQILYSILNREADFAA' A
#
# COMPACT_ATOMS: atom_id res chain seq x y z
N MET A 1 7.61 -25.59 20.72
CA MET A 1 8.18 -24.66 19.72
C MET A 1 7.98 -23.28 20.31
N THR A 2 9.06 -22.59 20.66
CA THR A 2 8.99 -21.24 21.23
C THR A 2 8.47 -20.28 20.17
N GLU A 3 7.41 -19.56 20.49
CA GLU A 3 6.84 -18.51 19.64
C GLU A 3 7.85 -17.34 19.62
N THR A 4 8.48 -17.10 18.47
CA THR A 4 9.37 -15.94 18.29
C THR A 4 8.50 -14.69 18.18
N THR A 5 8.78 -13.67 19.00
CA THR A 5 8.00 -12.43 18.96
C THR A 5 8.50 -11.49 17.86
N LEU A 6 7.65 -10.55 17.43
CA LEU A 6 8.02 -9.57 16.40
C LEU A 6 9.19 -8.68 16.87
N GLU A 7 9.21 -8.35 18.16
CA GLU A 7 10.25 -7.53 18.79
C GLU A 7 11.63 -8.18 18.72
N GLU A 8 11.70 -9.51 18.76
CA GLU A 8 12.95 -10.28 18.61
C GLU A 8 13.46 -10.29 17.17
N LEU A 9 12.54 -10.22 16.19
CA LEU A 9 12.87 -10.25 14.76
C LEU A 9 13.28 -8.87 14.22
N LEU A 10 12.69 -7.79 14.73
CA LEU A 10 12.93 -6.42 14.24
C LEU A 10 14.42 -6.02 14.17
N PRO A 11 15.27 -6.32 15.17
CA PRO A 11 16.71 -5.99 15.11
C PRO A 11 17.49 -6.75 14.03
N LEU A 12 16.94 -7.86 13.51
CA LEU A 12 17.57 -8.68 12.48
C LEU A 12 17.24 -8.19 11.05
N VAL A 13 16.35 -7.20 10.92
CA VAL A 13 15.89 -6.67 9.64
C VAL A 13 16.78 -5.50 9.21
N ASP A 14 17.51 -5.66 8.11
CA ASP A 14 18.37 -4.61 7.54
C ASP A 14 17.56 -3.55 6.76
N LYS A 15 16.49 -3.98 6.06
CA LYS A 15 15.60 -3.11 5.30
C LYS A 15 14.16 -3.62 5.34
N ALA A 16 13.21 -2.69 5.39
CA ALA A 16 11.79 -3.02 5.26
C ALA A 16 11.46 -3.59 3.87
N SER A 17 10.48 -4.49 3.82
CA SER A 17 9.94 -4.99 2.55
C SER A 17 9.22 -3.87 1.76
N ARG A 18 9.21 -3.98 0.44
CA ARG A 18 8.66 -2.98 -0.50
C ARG A 18 7.68 -3.67 -1.47
N TYR A 19 6.63 -2.95 -1.87
CA TYR A 19 5.68 -3.40 -2.90
C TYR A 19 5.03 -4.77 -2.63
N MET A 20 4.70 -5.07 -1.37
CA MET A 20 4.07 -6.35 -1.00
C MET A 20 2.58 -6.42 -1.39
N GLY A 21 1.97 -5.29 -1.80
CA GLY A 21 0.55 -5.21 -2.16
C GLY A 21 -0.40 -5.47 -0.99
N SER A 22 0.11 -5.36 0.23
CA SER A 22 -0.61 -5.57 1.49
C SER A 22 -0.44 -4.38 2.41
N GLU A 23 -0.33 -3.17 1.85
CA GLU A 23 -0.22 -1.96 2.64
C GLU A 23 -1.44 -1.76 3.55
N ILE A 24 -1.19 -1.21 4.74
CA ILE A 24 -2.25 -0.83 5.67
C ILE A 24 -3.16 0.18 4.96
N ASN A 25 -4.48 -0.01 5.11
CA ASN A 25 -5.53 0.75 4.44
C ASN A 25 -5.68 0.52 2.92
N SER A 26 -5.08 -0.54 2.37
CA SER A 26 -5.39 -0.95 0.99
C SER A 26 -6.88 -1.30 0.86
N VAL A 27 -7.59 -0.60 -0.02
CA VAL A 27 -8.96 -0.92 -0.42
C VAL A 27 -8.93 -2.01 -1.48
N LYS A 28 -9.70 -3.08 -1.28
CA LYS A 28 -9.84 -4.17 -2.26
C LYS A 28 -11.26 -4.17 -2.80
N LYS A 29 -11.38 -4.04 -4.13
CA LYS A 29 -12.64 -4.13 -4.88
C LYS A 29 -12.53 -5.25 -5.90
N ASP A 30 -13.66 -5.86 -6.25
CA ASP A 30 -13.72 -6.88 -7.30
C ASP A 30 -13.40 -6.25 -8.66
N PRO A 31 -12.31 -6.64 -9.35
CA PRO A 31 -11.93 -6.06 -10.64
C PRO A 31 -12.99 -6.21 -11.73
N ASP A 32 -13.81 -7.27 -11.68
CA ASP A 32 -14.82 -7.55 -12.69
C ASP A 32 -16.05 -6.63 -12.57
N LEU A 33 -16.21 -5.98 -11.41
CA LEU A 33 -17.30 -5.04 -11.14
C LEU A 33 -16.92 -3.57 -11.40
N MET A 34 -15.65 -3.27 -11.67
CA MET A 34 -15.17 -1.89 -11.80
C MET A 34 -15.22 -1.39 -13.24
N LYS A 35 -15.74 -0.18 -13.44
CA LYS A 35 -15.78 0.49 -14.75
C LYS A 35 -14.44 1.10 -15.14
N LEU A 36 -13.63 1.48 -14.16
CA LEU A 36 -12.33 2.09 -14.37
C LEU A 36 -11.33 1.64 -13.31
N ARG A 37 -10.14 1.27 -13.76
CA ARG A 37 -9.01 0.89 -12.91
C ARG A 37 -7.86 1.84 -13.15
N ILE A 38 -7.32 2.41 -12.07
CA ILE A 38 -6.35 3.50 -12.13
C ILE A 38 -5.09 3.05 -11.39
N ALA A 39 -3.94 3.20 -12.01
CA ALA A 39 -2.65 3.01 -11.35
C ALA A 39 -2.07 4.37 -10.98
N LEU A 40 -1.92 4.64 -9.68
CA LEU A 40 -1.19 5.80 -9.20
C LEU A 40 0.28 5.42 -9.03
N ALA A 41 1.16 6.06 -9.80
CA ALA A 41 2.60 5.81 -9.75
C ALA A 41 3.34 7.12 -9.51
N PHE A 42 4.35 7.07 -8.63
CA PHE A 42 5.29 8.16 -8.42
C PHE A 42 6.72 7.67 -8.62
N PRO A 43 7.54 8.35 -9.42
CA PRO A 43 8.90 7.93 -9.72
C PRO A 43 9.87 8.38 -8.62
N ASP A 44 9.71 7.84 -7.41
CA ASP A 44 10.65 8.07 -6.31
C ASP A 44 11.13 6.76 -5.71
N LEU A 45 12.35 6.81 -5.20
CA LEU A 45 12.95 5.75 -4.42
C LEU A 45 12.19 5.69 -3.08
N TYR A 46 11.54 4.55 -2.82
CA TYR A 46 10.80 4.23 -1.58
C TYR A 46 11.69 4.19 -0.32
N GLU A 47 12.85 4.84 -0.34
CA GLU A 47 13.87 4.87 0.71
C GLU A 47 13.62 5.99 1.70
N ILE A 48 13.02 7.09 1.25
CA ILE A 48 12.57 8.20 2.09
C ILE A 48 11.09 7.93 2.33
N GLY A 49 10.71 7.49 3.55
CA GLY A 49 9.32 7.18 3.88
C GLY A 49 8.32 8.31 3.56
N THR A 50 7.02 7.98 3.58
CA THR A 50 5.81 8.83 3.49
C THR A 50 5.96 10.26 2.93
N SER A 51 6.58 10.44 1.77
CA SER A 51 6.74 11.78 1.14
C SER A 51 5.68 12.07 0.05
N HIS A 52 4.64 11.23 -0.08
CA HIS A 52 3.70 11.25 -1.20
C HIS A 52 2.24 11.44 -0.77
N PHE A 53 1.97 12.41 0.11
CA PHE A 53 0.61 12.71 0.59
C PHE A 53 -0.40 12.93 -0.55
N GLY A 54 0.03 13.54 -1.66
CA GLY A 54 -0.83 13.73 -2.83
C GLY A 54 -1.39 12.42 -3.40
N ILE A 55 -0.56 11.39 -3.52
CA ILE A 55 -1.02 10.07 -3.99
C ILE A 55 -1.98 9.43 -2.99
N GLN A 56 -1.74 9.57 -1.68
CA GLN A 56 -2.65 9.03 -0.67
C GLN A 56 -4.02 9.72 -0.71
N ILE A 57 -4.06 11.04 -0.95
CA ILE A 57 -5.31 11.79 -1.12
C ILE A 57 -6.05 11.33 -2.38
N LEU A 58 -5.35 11.25 -3.52
CA LEU A 58 -5.94 10.77 -4.77
C LEU A 58 -6.45 9.35 -4.65
N TYR A 59 -5.67 8.45 -4.03
CA TYR A 59 -6.07 7.07 -3.75
C TYR A 59 -7.37 7.03 -2.95
N SER A 60 -7.48 7.84 -1.89
CA SER A 60 -8.68 7.91 -1.06
C SER A 60 -9.89 8.43 -1.83
N ILE A 61 -9.73 9.48 -2.64
CA ILE A 61 -10.81 10.04 -3.47
C ILE A 61 -11.29 9.01 -4.49
N LEU A 62 -10.37 8.38 -5.23
CA LEU A 62 -10.73 7.42 -6.27
C LEU A 62 -11.41 6.17 -5.69
N ASN A 63 -10.94 5.68 -4.55
CA ASN A 63 -11.55 4.52 -3.91
C ASN A 63 -12.88 4.81 -3.20
N ARG A 64 -13.29 6.07 -3.02
CA ARG A 64 -14.65 6.43 -2.57
C ARG A 64 -15.70 6.28 -3.66
N GLU A 65 -15.32 6.37 -4.93
CA GLU A 65 -16.23 6.15 -6.05
C GLU A 65 -16.53 4.65 -6.17
N ALA A 66 -17.82 4.28 -6.20
CA ALA A 66 -18.25 2.88 -6.17
C ALA A 66 -17.74 2.09 -7.39
N ASP A 67 -17.67 2.74 -8.56
CA ASP A 67 -17.35 2.12 -9.84
C ASP A 67 -15.84 2.10 -10.16
N PHE A 68 -14.99 2.74 -9.34
CA PHE A 68 -13.56 2.90 -9.60
C PHE A 68 -12.72 2.09 -8.62
N ALA A 69 -11.59 1.57 -9.10
CA ALA A 69 -10.54 1.02 -8.25
C ALA A 69 -9.21 1.71 -8.54
N ALA A 70 -8.53 2.13 -7.49
CA ALA A 70 -7.17 2.64 -7.53
C ALA A 70 -6.28 1.83 -6.59
#